data_AF-A0A9E5QZZ2-F1
#
_entry.id   AF-A0A9E5QZZ2-F1
#
_cell.length_a   1.000
_cell.length_b   1.000
_cell.length_c   1.000
_cell.angle_alpha   90.00
_cell.angle_beta   90.00
_cell.angle_gamma   90.00
#
_symmetry.space_group_name_H-M   'P 1'
#
loop_
_entity.id
_entity.type
_entity.pdbx_description
1 polymer ?
#
loop_
_entity_poly.entity_id
_entity_poly.type
_entity_poly.pdbx_seq_one_letter_code
_entity_poly.pdbx_strand_id
1 'polypeptide(L)' 'MEQIIEGRYPDYHSKYSLVTFHPEISYAEAHRRGNQQDQFLLQICREVESIQELDIEAIYQRLKAVVGF' A
#
# COMPACT_ATOMS: atom_id res chain seq x y z
N MET A 1 0.25 -4.45 8.24
CA MET A 1 -0.55 -3.34 7.69
C MET A 1 -0.95 -3.63 6.25
N GLU A 2 0.00 -3.90 5.34
CA GLU A 2 -0.31 -4.23 3.94
C GLU A 2 -1.37 -5.34 3.78
N GLN A 3 -1.20 -6.47 4.48
CA GLN A 3 -2.18 -7.58 4.45
C GLN A 3 -3.60 -7.16 4.88
N ILE A 4 -3.72 -6.18 5.79
CA ILE A 4 -5.02 -5.65 6.25
C ILE A 4 -5.65 -4.80 5.14
N ILE A 5 -4.85 -3.96 4.48
CA ILE A 5 -5.29 -3.10 3.39
C ILE A 5 -5.66 -3.96 2.18
N GLU A 6 -4.80 -4.90 1.77
CA GLU A 6 -5.02 -5.80 0.63
C GLU A 6 -6.24 -6.70 0.83
N GLY A 7 -6.51 -7.16 2.05
CA GLY A 7 -7.72 -7.92 2.36
C GLY A 7 -9.01 -7.09 2.38
N ARG A 8 -8.92 -5.76 2.53
CA ARG A 8 -10.08 -4.85 2.66
C ARG A 8 -10.39 -4.08 1.39
N TYR A 9 -9.39 -3.74 0.58
CA TYR A 9 -9.51 -2.88 -0.59
C TYR A 9 -9.08 -3.64 -1.86
N PRO A 10 -10.03 -4.04 -2.72
CA PRO A 10 -9.75 -4.86 -3.91
C PRO A 10 -8.83 -4.18 -4.94
N ASP A 11 -8.76 -2.85 -4.92
CA ASP A 11 -7.94 -2.01 -5.80
C ASP A 11 -6.54 -1.73 -5.22
N TYR A 12 -6.25 -2.21 -4.01
CA TYR A 12 -4.90 -2.25 -3.48
C TYR A 12 -4.22 -3.57 -3.82
N HIS A 13 -3.03 -3.49 -4.40
CA HIS A 13 -2.19 -4.65 -4.68
C HIS A 13 -0.81 -4.44 -4.07
N SER A 14 -0.35 -5.42 -3.28
CA SER A 14 1.02 -5.46 -2.77
C SER A 14 2.04 -5.53 -3.90
N LYS A 15 3.30 -5.18 -3.61
CA LYS A 15 4.40 -5.28 -4.58
C LYS A 15 4.51 -6.67 -5.21
N TYR A 16 4.38 -7.72 -4.41
CA TYR A 16 4.40 -9.10 -4.91
C TYR A 16 3.23 -9.35 -5.88
N SER A 17 2.02 -8.91 -5.51
CA SER A 17 0.84 -9.05 -6.37
C SER A 17 1.01 -8.32 -7.69
N LEU A 18 1.46 -7.06 -7.65
CA LEU A 18 1.72 -6.23 -8.83
C LEU A 18 2.72 -6.88 -9.81
N VAL A 19 3.78 -7.51 -9.30
CA VAL A 19 4.81 -8.14 -10.15
C VAL A 19 4.35 -9.50 -10.70
N THR A 20 3.52 -10.23 -9.95
CA THR A 20 3.21 -11.65 -10.25
C THR A 20 1.91 -11.81 -11.03
N PHE A 21 0.89 -11.02 -10.71
CA PHE A 21 -0.48 -11.23 -11.20
C PHE A 21 -1.01 -10.09 -12.09
N HIS A 22 -0.25 -9.00 -12.22
CA HIS A 22 -0.62 -7.83 -13.03
C HIS A 22 0.36 -7.62 -14.19
N PRO A 23 0.37 -8.52 -15.22
CA PRO A 23 1.30 -8.44 -16.35
C PRO A 23 1.11 -7.18 -17.21
N GLU A 24 -0.04 -6.50 -17.08
CA GLU A 24 -0.30 -5.20 -17.70
C GLU A 24 0.55 -4.07 -17.11
N ILE A 25 1.08 -4.24 -15.90
CA ILE A 25 1.94 -3.28 -15.23
C ILE A 25 3.40 -3.65 -15.46
N SER A 26 4.18 -2.73 -16.05
CA SER A 26 5.61 -2.97 -16.23
C SER A 26 6.31 -3.19 -14.88
N TYR A 27 7.36 -4.03 -14.86
CA TYR A 27 8.15 -4.26 -13.64
C TYR A 27 8.66 -2.94 -13.02
N ALA A 28 9.11 -1.99 -13.83
CA ALA A 28 9.59 -0.70 -13.36
C ALA A 28 8.50 0.07 -12.60
N GLU A 29 7.27 0.05 -13.11
CA GLU A 29 6.12 0.71 -12.48
C GLU A 29 5.65 -0.05 -11.23
N ALA A 30 5.57 -1.39 -11.28
CA ALA A 30 5.24 -2.21 -10.13
C ALA A 30 6.25 -2.00 -8.98
N HIS A 31 7.55 -1.94 -9.32
CA HIS A 31 8.61 -1.67 -8.37
C HIS A 31 8.54 -0.25 -7.79
N ARG A 32 8.25 0.76 -8.62
CA ARG A 32 8.07 2.15 -8.18
C ARG A 32 6.88 2.28 -7.23
N ARG A 33 5.71 1.75 -7.60
CA ARG A 33 4.50 1.77 -6.77
C ARG A 33 4.70 1.03 -5.46
N GLY A 34 5.20 -0.20 -5.53
CA GLY A 34 5.48 -1.04 -4.35
C GLY A 34 6.38 -0.33 -3.35
N ASN A 35 7.50 0.25 -3.82
CA ASN A 35 8.40 0.97 -2.93
C ASN A 35 7.76 2.22 -2.30
N GLN A 36 6.88 2.93 -3.02
CA GLN A 36 6.16 4.06 -2.46
C GLN A 36 5.12 3.63 -1.42
N GLN A 37 4.41 2.53 -1.66
CA GLN A 37 3.50 1.92 -0.69
C GLN A 37 4.27 1.55 0.58
N ASP A 38 5.37 0.81 0.46
CA ASP A 38 6.22 0.40 1.58
C ASP A 38 6.70 1.61 2.38
N GLN A 39 7.24 2.62 1.71
CA GLN A 39 7.77 3.81 2.36
C GLN A 39 6.69 4.56 3.16
N PHE A 40 5.50 4.73 2.57
CA PHE A 40 4.39 5.40 3.24
C PHE A 40 3.91 4.61 4.46
N LEU A 41 3.67 3.31 4.31
CA LEU A 41 3.15 2.47 5.39
C LEU A 41 4.17 2.33 6.53
N LEU A 42 5.47 2.23 6.21
CA LEU A 42 6.54 2.25 7.22
C LEU A 42 6.60 3.57 7.98
N GLN A 43 6.35 4.70 7.32
CA GLN A 43 6.29 6.00 8.00
C GLN A 43 5.11 6.03 8.99
N ILE A 44 3.92 5.60 8.58
CA ILE A 44 2.75 5.52 9.46
C ILE A 44 3.04 4.62 10.66
N CYS A 45 3.63 3.44 10.45
CA CYS A 45 4.00 2.53 11.54
C CYS A 45 5.02 3.12 12.53
N ARG A 46 5.83 4.11 12.13
CA ARG A 46 6.80 4.79 13.01
C ARG A 46 6.17 5.90 13.84
N GLU A 47 5.10 6.51 13.34
CA GLU A 47 4.40 7.63 13.99
C GLU A 47 3.33 7.16 14.98
N VAL A 48 3.03 5.86 15.01
CA VAL A 48 1.89 5.30 15.74
C VAL A 48 2.38 4.37 16.84
N GLU A 49 1.94 4.62 18.07
CA GLU A 49 2.28 3.82 19.25
C GLU A 49 1.40 2.56 19.40
N SER A 50 0.18 2.57 18.86
CA SER A 50 -0.74 1.44 18.91
C SER A 50 -1.51 1.20 17.59
N ILE A 51 -1.54 -0.06 17.17
CA ILE A 51 -2.27 -0.52 15.98
C ILE A 51 -3.79 -0.37 16.16
N GLN A 52 -4.31 -0.39 17.40
CA GLN A 52 -5.75 -0.30 17.64
C GLN A 52 -6.33 1.09 17.36
N GLU A 53 -5.50 2.12 17.32
CA GLU A 53 -5.90 3.51 17.07
C GLU A 53 -5.83 3.88 15.58
N LEU A 54 -5.41 2.95 14.73
CA LEU A 54 -5.23 3.21 13.31
C LEU A 54 -6.55 3.24 12.56
N ASP A 55 -6.90 4.41 12.05
CA ASP A 55 -7.93 4.54 11.03
C ASP A 55 -7.40 4.03 9.67
N ILE A 56 -7.66 2.75 9.41
CA ILE A 56 -7.24 2.07 8.18
C ILE A 56 -7.83 2.73 6.93
N GLU A 57 -9.05 3.27 7.02
CA GLU A 57 -9.68 3.96 5.89
C GLU A 57 -8.95 5.26 5.58
N ALA A 58 -8.68 6.08 6.60
CA ALA A 58 -7.93 7.32 6.41
C ALA A 58 -6.50 7.08 5.87
N ILE A 59 -5.83 6.03 6.37
CA ILE A 59 -4.52 5.61 5.85
C ILE A 59 -4.62 5.22 4.38
N TYR A 60 -5.64 4.43 4.02
CA TYR A 60 -5.84 3.98 2.65
C TYR A 60 -6.09 5.15 1.68
N GLN A 61 -6.95 6.09 2.04
CA GLN A 61 -7.21 7.27 1.20
C GLN A 61 -5.95 8.12 0.99
N ARG A 62 -5.13 8.30 2.04
CA ARG A 62 -3.84 8.99 1.94
C ARG A 62 -2.86 8.22 1.05
N LEU A 63 -2.83 6.90 1.17
CA LEU A 63 -1.97 6.03 0.37
C LEU A 63 -2.31 6.14 -1.12
N LYS A 64 -3.60 6.08 -1.50
CA LYS A 64 -4.05 6.29 -2.88
C LYS A 64 -3.60 7.64 -3.42
N ALA A 65 -3.75 8.70 -2.65
CA ALA A 65 -3.34 10.06 -3.05
C ALA A 65 -1.82 10.19 -3.28
N VAL A 66 -1.00 9.48 -2.49
CA VAL A 66 0.47 9.53 -2.59
C VAL A 66 1.01 8.69 -3.75
N VAL A 67 0.45 7.49 -3.96
CA VAL A 67 0.97 6.53 -4.95
C VAL A 67 0.31 6.71 -6.32
N GLY A 68 -0.94 7.16 -6.36
CA GLY A 68 -1.70 7.43 -7.59
C GLY A 68 -2.27 6.18 -8.26
N PHE A 69 -3.16 5.48 -7.57
CA PHE A 69 -4.01 4.41 -8.11
C PHE A 69 -5.44 4.53 -7.58
#